data_AF-A0A7L3UVV1-F1
#
_entry.id   AF-A0A7L3UVV1-F1
#
_cell.length_a   1.000
_cell.length_b   1.000
_cell.length_c   1.000
_cell.angle_alpha   90.00
_cell.angle_beta   90.00
_cell.angle_gamma   90.00
#
_symmetry.space_group_name_H-M   'P 1'
#
loop_
_entity.id
_entity.type
_entity.pdbx_description
1 polymer ?
#
loop_
_entity_poly.entity_id
_entity_poly.type
_entity_poly.pdbx_seq_one_letter_code
_entity_poly.pdbx_strand_id
1 'polypeptide(L)' 'QVERIKERVEEKEGIPPQQQRLIYSGKQMNDEKTAADYKIQGGSVLHLVLALRGGVAR' A
#
# COMPACT_ATOMS: atom_id res chain seq x y z
N GLN A 1 -11.15 -0.90 -3.39
CA GLN A 1 -10.48 -1.40 -2.18
C GLN A 1 -9.03 -0.96 -2.19
N VAL A 2 -8.37 -1.05 -1.05
CA VAL A 2 -6.94 -0.74 -0.93
C VAL A 2 -6.09 -1.68 -1.79
N GLU A 3 -6.51 -2.92 -1.97
CA GLU A 3 -5.88 -3.89 -2.90
C GLU A 3 -5.66 -3.31 -4.31
N ARG A 4 -6.70 -2.73 -4.91
CA ARG A 4 -6.59 -2.06 -6.24
C ARG A 4 -5.62 -0.89 -6.27
N ILE A 5 -5.38 -0.23 -5.13
CA ILE A 5 -4.37 0.83 -5.06
C ILE A 5 -2.97 0.20 -5.11
N LYS A 6 -2.77 -0.93 -4.43
CA LYS A 6 -1.50 -1.66 -4.45
C LYS A 6 -1.17 -2.21 -5.83
N GLU A 7 -2.15 -2.74 -6.55
CA GLU A 7 -1.98 -3.17 -7.96
C GLU A 7 -1.45 -2.01 -8.82
N ARG A 8 -2.06 -0.83 -8.71
CA ARG A 8 -1.61 0.36 -9.45
C ARG A 8 -0.22 0.84 -9.05
N VAL A 9 0.18 0.61 -7.81
CA VAL A 9 1.54 0.91 -7.34
C VAL A 9 2.52 -0.13 -7.88
N GLU A 10 2.14 -1.40 -7.97
CA GLU A 10 2.95 -2.45 -8.60
C GLU A 10 3.21 -2.13 -10.07
N GLU A 11 2.18 -1.74 -10.83
CA GLU A 11 2.32 -1.36 -12.23
C GLU A 11 3.30 -0.20 -12.45
N LYS A 12 3.45 0.69 -11.47
CA LYS A 12 4.30 1.90 -11.56
C LYS A 12 5.71 1.69 -11.02
N GLU A 13 5.82 1.05 -9.86
CA GLU A 13 7.07 0.91 -9.11
C GLU A 13 7.70 -0.48 -9.25
N GLY A 14 6.97 -1.47 -9.79
CA GLY A 14 7.41 -2.86 -9.92
C GLY A 14 7.48 -3.63 -8.60
N ILE A 15 6.87 -3.11 -7.53
CA ILE A 15 6.91 -3.73 -6.20
C ILE A 15 5.65 -4.62 -6.03
N PRO A 16 5.79 -5.92 -5.72
CA PRO A 16 4.65 -6.80 -5.51
C PRO A 16 3.71 -6.32 -4.37
N PRO A 17 2.37 -6.43 -4.48
CA PRO A 17 1.40 -5.94 -3.49
C PRO A 17 1.62 -6.46 -2.07
N GLN A 18 2.16 -7.68 -1.94
CA GLN A 18 2.48 -8.31 -0.66
C GLN A 18 3.71 -7.70 0.01
N GLN A 19 4.59 -7.06 -0.78
CA GLN A 19 5.75 -6.30 -0.30
C GLN A 19 5.41 -4.82 -0.09
N GLN A 20 4.20 -4.37 -0.43
CA GLN A 20 3.78 -2.99 -0.23
C GLN A 20 3.05 -2.81 1.09
N ARG A 21 3.45 -1.76 1.84
CA ARG A 21 2.69 -1.26 2.98
C ARG A 21 2.34 0.20 2.72
N LEU A 22 1.06 0.44 2.44
CA LEU A 22 0.50 1.78 2.26
C LEU A 22 0.13 2.37 3.62
N ILE A 23 0.56 3.60 3.87
CA ILE A 23 0.33 4.33 5.11
C ILE A 23 -0.35 5.66 4.76
N TYR A 24 -1.45 5.94 5.43
CA TYR A 24 -2.20 7.19 5.32
C TYR A 24 -2.46 7.77 6.71
N SER A 25 -2.17 9.06 6.91
CA SER A 25 -2.35 9.74 8.20
C SER A 25 -1.74 8.96 9.39
N GLY A 26 -0.54 8.42 9.18
CA GLY A 26 0.19 7.63 10.19
C GLY A 26 -0.37 6.23 10.46
N LYS A 27 -1.38 5.77 9.72
CA LYS A 27 -1.99 4.45 9.88
C LYS A 27 -1.75 3.58 8.65
N GLN A 28 -1.34 2.34 8.89
CA GLN A 28 -1.28 1.33 7.84
C GLN A 28 -2.69 1.05 7.32
N MET A 29 -2.82 1.02 6.01
CA MET A 29 -4.07 0.68 5.34
C MET A 29 -4.29 -0.84 5.32
N ASN A 30 -5.54 -1.26 5.42
CA ASN A 30 -5.95 -2.67 5.36
C ASN A 30 -6.57 -2.93 3.97
N ASP A 31 -6.23 -4.05 3.38
CA ASP A 31 -6.61 -4.47 2.02
C ASP A 31 -8.13 -4.65 1.86
N GLU A 32 -8.80 -5.11 2.93
CA GLU A 32 -10.26 -5.27 2.98
C GLU A 32 -11.02 -3.94 3.03
N LYS A 33 -10.34 -2.85 3.42
CA LYS A 33 -10.96 -1.52 3.48
C LYS A 33 -10.88 -0.81 2.14
N THR A 34 -11.67 0.24 2.00
CA THR A 34 -11.70 1.12 0.85
C THR A 34 -10.95 2.42 1.12
N ALA A 35 -10.59 3.14 0.07
CA ALA A 35 -10.02 4.49 0.20
C ALA A 35 -10.99 5.46 0.88
N ALA A 36 -12.29 5.27 0.68
CA ALA A 36 -13.35 6.06 1.30
C ALA A 36 -13.42 5.86 2.81
N ASP A 37 -13.15 4.65 3.32
CA ASP A 37 -13.08 4.39 4.78
C ASP A 37 -11.96 5.19 5.46
N TYR A 38 -10.91 5.51 4.71
CA TYR A 38 -9.82 6.38 5.15
C TYR A 38 -10.04 7.86 4.78
N LYS A 39 -11.17 8.20 4.15
CA LYS A 39 -11.49 9.56 3.66
C LYS A 39 -10.43 10.12 2.72
N ILE A 40 -9.82 9.26 1.90
CA ILE A 40 -8.82 9.66 0.91
C ILE A 40 -9.53 10.37 -0.24
N GLN A 41 -8.99 11.52 -0.65
CA GLN A 41 -9.49 12.33 -1.76
C GLN A 41 -8.43 12.47 -2.86
N GLY A 42 -8.83 12.93 -4.04
CA GLY A 42 -7.89 13.26 -5.12
C GLY A 42 -6.84 14.26 -4.64
N GLY A 43 -5.57 13.97 -4.92
CA GLY A 43 -4.43 14.78 -4.45
C GLY A 43 -3.92 14.45 -3.04
N SER A 44 -4.54 13.50 -2.33
CA SER A 44 -4.01 12.99 -1.06
C SER A 44 -2.69 12.26 -1.27
N VAL A 45 -1.76 12.42 -0.33
CA VAL A 45 -0.45 11.73 -0.35
C VAL A 45 -0.50 10.46 0.48
N LEU A 46 -0.01 9.36 -0.10
CA LEU A 46 0.14 8.07 0.55
C LEU A 46 1.63 7.79 0.72
N HIS A 47 2.03 7.34 1.91
CA HIS A 47 3.39 6.88 2.13
C HIS A 47 3.47 5.38 1.81
N LEU A 48 4.33 5.02 0.86
CA LEU A 48 4.68 3.63 0.55
C LEU A 48 5.94 3.24 1.32
N VAL A 49 5.87 2.16 2.09
CA VAL A 49 7.05 1.52 2.69
C VAL A 49 7.10 0.05 2.28
N LEU A 50 8.32 -0.48 2.16
CA LEU A 50 8.53 -1.88 1.81
C LEU A 50 8.33 -2.77 3.04
N ALA A 51 7.43 -3.74 2.92
CA ALA A 51 7.32 -4.85 3.85
C ALA A 51 8.43 -5.85 3.54
N LEU A 52 9.58 -5.69 4.19
CA LEU A 52 10.66 -6.66 4.14
C LEU A 52 10.21 -7.91 4.94
N ARG A 53 9.99 -9.03 4.24
CA ARG A 53 10.09 -10.33 4.90
C ARG A 53 11.57 -10.56 5.17
N GLY A 54 11.92 -10.94 6.41
CA GLY A 54 13.28 -11.35 6.76
C GLY A 54 13.80 -12.31 5.69
N GLY A 55 14.98 -12.00 5.14
CA GLY A 55 15.47 -12.59 3.91
C GLY A 55 15.39 -14.11 3.89
N VAL A 56 15.20 -14.66 2.69
CA VAL A 56 15.54 -16.06 2.43
C VAL A 56 17.05 -16.17 2.65
N ALA A 57 17.46 -16.53 3.87
CA ALA A 57 18.80 -17.02 4.11
C ALA A 57 18.97 -18.24 3.21
N ARG A 58 19.92 -18.15 2.28
CA ARG A 58 20.34 -19.28 1.44
C ARG A 58 20.79 -20.45 2.29
#